data_AF-A0A069PK08-F1
#
_entry.id   AF-A0A069PK08-F1
#
_cell.length_a   1.000
_cell.length_b   1.000
_cell.length_c   1.000
_cell.angle_alpha   90.00
_cell.angle_beta   90.00
_cell.angle_gamma   90.00
#
_symmetry.space_group_name_H-M   'P 1'
#
loop_
_entity.id
_entity.type
_entity.pdbx_description
1 polymer ?
#
loop_
_entity_poly.entity_id
_entity_poly.type
_entity_poly.pdbx_seq_one_letter_code
_entity_poly.pdbx_strand_id
1 'polypeptide(L)' 'MSEKKRRSAEAKALERVASAAREVQAASRALEVHFADEGGHRPSTLELARFAAAMQELKNAREAFDALLAERR' A
#
# COMPACT_ATOMS: atom_id res chain seq x y z
N MET A 1 -22.12 -17.49 -1.48
CA MET A 1 -20.68 -17.82 -1.44
C MET A 1 -20.45 -18.88 -0.37
N SER A 2 -19.61 -19.90 -0.61
CA SER A 2 -19.22 -20.86 0.43
C SER A 2 -18.18 -20.25 1.37
N GLU A 3 -18.16 -20.67 2.63
CA GLU A 3 -17.25 -20.17 3.65
C GLU A 3 -15.77 -20.32 3.27
N LYS A 4 -15.41 -21.43 2.61
CA LYS A 4 -14.06 -21.64 2.05
C LYS A 4 -13.69 -20.58 1.00
N LYS A 5 -14.65 -20.18 0.15
CA LYS A 5 -14.45 -19.13 -0.86
C LYS A 5 -14.28 -17.75 -0.22
N ARG A 6 -15.01 -17.47 0.86
CA ARG A 6 -14.87 -16.21 1.63
C ARG A 6 -13.51 -16.09 2.30
N ARG A 7 -13.08 -17.11 3.05
CA ARG A 7 -11.75 -17.12 3.70
C ARG A 7 -10.61 -16.96 2.67
N SER A 8 -10.76 -17.56 1.49
CA SER A 8 -9.80 -17.38 0.40
C SER A 8 -9.79 -15.95 -0.16
N ALA A 9 -10.94 -15.28 -0.25
CA ALA A 9 -11.02 -13.88 -0.67
C ALA A 9 -10.40 -12.94 0.38
N GLU A 10 -10.67 -13.17 1.66
CA GLU A 10 -10.07 -12.43 2.78
C GLU A 10 -8.53 -12.57 2.78
N ALA A 11 -7.99 -13.78 2.60
CA ALA A 11 -6.56 -14.01 2.53
C ALA A 11 -5.88 -13.26 1.37
N LYS A 12 -6.49 -13.28 0.18
CA LYS A 12 -5.99 -12.54 -0.99
C LYS A 12 -6.05 -11.02 -0.79
N ALA A 13 -7.13 -10.53 -0.17
CA ALA A 13 -7.25 -9.11 0.14
C ALA A 13 -6.20 -8.68 1.18
N LEU A 14 -5.94 -9.50 2.19
CA LEU A 14 -4.87 -9.24 3.16
C LEU A 14 -3.47 -9.27 2.52
N GLU A 15 -3.21 -10.21 1.61
CA GLU A 15 -1.97 -10.25 0.84
C GLU A 15 -1.77 -8.98 0.01
N ARG A 16 -2.84 -8.49 -0.64
CA ARG A 16 -2.80 -7.21 -1.38
C ARG A 16 -2.47 -6.03 -0.46
N VAL A 17 -3.10 -5.94 0.72
CA VAL A 17 -2.79 -4.89 1.72
C VAL A 17 -1.31 -4.95 2.12
N ALA A 18 -0.80 -6.15 2.42
CA ALA A 18 0.60 -6.32 2.80
C ALA A 18 1.57 -5.94 1.66
N SER A 19 1.21 -6.26 0.41
CA SER A 19 2.01 -5.86 -0.75
C SER A 19 2.03 -4.35 -0.96
N ALA A 20 0.87 -3.69 -0.89
CA ALA A 20 0.78 -2.24 -1.01
C ALA A 20 1.56 -1.52 0.10
N ALA A 21 1.53 -2.05 1.33
CA ALA A 21 2.32 -1.51 2.43
C ALA A 21 3.84 -1.59 2.19
N ARG A 22 4.32 -2.70 1.59
CA ARG A 22 5.73 -2.83 1.18
C ARG A 22 6.12 -1.81 0.11
N GLU A 23 5.24 -1.56 -0.86
CA GLU A 23 5.49 -0.54 -1.89
C GLU A 23 5.56 0.87 -1.30
N VAL A 24 4.68 1.20 -0.35
CA VAL A 24 4.75 2.48 0.39
C VAL A 24 6.07 2.61 1.13
N GLN A 25 6.50 1.56 1.83
CA GLN A 25 7.78 1.55 2.54
C GLN A 25 8.96 1.74 1.57
N ALA A 26 8.97 1.03 0.45
CA ALA A 26 10.02 1.13 -0.55
C ALA A 26 10.11 2.55 -1.15
N ALA A 27 8.95 3.14 -1.48
CA ALA A 27 8.88 4.51 -1.99
C ALA A 27 9.30 5.55 -0.93
N SER A 28 8.93 5.36 0.34
CA SER A 28 9.39 6.21 1.45
C SER A 28 10.91 6.17 1.59
N ARG A 29 11.49 4.97 1.58
CA ARG A 29 12.94 4.79 1.68
C ARG A 29 13.70 5.47 0.53
N ALA A 30 13.14 5.45 -0.67
CA ALA A 30 13.71 6.18 -1.81
C ALA A 30 13.69 7.71 -1.58
N LEU A 31 12.63 8.24 -0.98
CA LEU A 31 12.55 9.64 -0.60
C LEU A 31 13.53 10.00 0.52
N GLU A 32 13.72 9.12 1.50
CA GLU A 32 14.62 9.34 2.65
C GLU A 32 16.08 9.56 2.24
N VAL A 33 16.54 8.94 1.14
CA VAL A 33 17.90 9.14 0.59
C VAL A 33 18.19 10.61 0.33
N HIS A 34 17.20 11.37 -0.12
CA HIS A 34 17.33 12.81 -0.42
C HIS A 34 17.49 13.69 0.82
N PHE A 35 17.16 13.17 2.01
CA PHE A 35 17.30 13.88 3.28
C PHE A 35 18.53 13.44 4.09
N ALA A 36 19.17 12.32 3.71
CA ALA A 36 20.32 11.76 4.41
C ALA A 36 21.66 12.34 3.96
N ASP A 37 21.77 12.79 2.69
CA ASP A 37 22.93 13.54 2.23
C ASP A 37 22.77 15.02 2.65
N GLU A 38 23.80 15.58 3.31
CA GLU A 38 23.85 16.97 3.80
C GLU A 38 23.77 18.06 2.69
N GLY A 39 23.31 17.70 1.48
CA GLY A 39 23.40 18.49 0.26
C GLY A 39 22.09 18.65 -0.53
N GLY A 40 20.94 18.81 0.13
CA GLY A 40 19.80 19.58 -0.42
C GLY A 40 19.18 19.13 -1.75
N HIS A 41 19.32 17.86 -2.15
CA HIS A 41 18.68 17.37 -3.38
C HIS A 41 17.20 17.13 -3.11
N ARG A 42 16.32 17.83 -3.84
CA ARG A 42 14.87 17.67 -3.69
C ARG A 42 14.45 16.38 -4.38
N PRO A 43 13.60 15.53 -3.77
CA PRO A 43 13.06 14.37 -4.46
C PRO A 43 12.37 14.80 -5.76
N SER A 44 12.57 14.03 -6.82
CA SER A 44 11.98 14.29 -8.12
C SER A 44 10.46 14.20 -8.07
N THR A 45 9.78 14.90 -8.97
CA THR A 45 8.32 14.81 -9.15
C THR A 45 7.87 13.36 -9.40
N LEU A 46 8.72 12.56 -10.06
CA LEU A 46 8.45 11.14 -10.32
C LEU A 46 8.45 10.32 -9.02
N GLU A 47 9.41 10.54 -8.12
CA GLU A 47 9.47 9.82 -6.83
C GLU A 47 8.29 10.18 -5.93
N LEU A 48 7.91 11.46 -5.90
CA LEU A 48 6.72 11.93 -5.19
C LEU A 48 5.44 11.31 -5.77
N ALA A 49 5.31 11.25 -7.10
CA ALA A 49 4.17 10.63 -7.76
C ALA A 49 4.11 9.13 -7.46
N ARG A 50 5.25 8.44 -7.44
CA ARG A 50 5.33 7.01 -7.07
C ARG A 50 4.89 6.77 -5.63
N PHE A 51 5.35 7.61 -4.70
CA PHE A 51 4.94 7.52 -3.30
C PHE A 51 3.42 7.76 -3.14
N ALA A 52 2.88 8.79 -3.78
CA ALA A 52 1.44 9.08 -3.77
C ALA A 52 0.62 7.92 -4.35
N ALA A 53 1.07 7.32 -5.45
CA ALA A 53 0.41 6.16 -6.06
C ALA A 53 0.41 4.94 -5.12
N ALA A 54 1.54 4.66 -4.45
CA ALA A 54 1.64 3.57 -3.49
C ALA A 54 0.70 3.78 -2.28
N MET A 55 0.62 5.01 -1.77
CA MET A 55 -0.31 5.38 -0.68
C MET A 55 -1.78 5.21 -1.10
N GLN A 56 -2.12 5.61 -2.32
CA GLN A 56 -3.46 5.44 -2.85
C GLN A 56 -3.83 3.95 -2.99
N GLU A 57 -2.90 3.12 -3.47
CA GLU A 57 -3.14 1.68 -3.59
C GLU A 57 -3.29 1.00 -2.21
N LEU A 58 -2.49 1.41 -1.21
CA LEU A 58 -2.66 0.92 0.16
C LEU A 58 -4.05 1.26 0.71
N LYS A 59 -4.52 2.50 0.50
CA LYS A 59 -5.87 2.92 0.87
C LYS A 59 -6.93 2.06 0.19
N ASN A 60 -6.84 1.88 -1.13
CA ASN A 60 -7.79 1.09 -1.90
C ASN A 60 -7.83 -0.38 -1.44
N ALA A 61 -6.65 -0.97 -1.19
CA ALA A 61 -6.54 -2.34 -0.71
C ALA A 61 -7.17 -2.50 0.67
N ARG A 62 -6.98 -1.53 1.57
CA ARG A 62 -7.58 -1.54 2.90
C ARG A 62 -9.11 -1.41 2.84
N GLU A 63 -9.62 -0.48 2.04
CA GLU A 63 -11.07 -0.29 1.85
C GLU A 63 -11.73 -1.56 1.28
N ALA A 64 -11.08 -2.22 0.32
CA ALA A 64 -11.56 -3.49 -0.23
C ALA A 64 -11.57 -4.62 0.82
N PHE A 65 -10.55 -4.68 1.68
CA PHE A 65 -10.51 -5.65 2.77
C PHE A 65 -11.59 -5.37 3.83
N ASP A 66 -11.75 -4.12 4.23
CA ASP A 66 -12.76 -3.71 5.21
C ASP A 66 -14.19 -3.99 4.70
N ALA A 67 -14.45 -3.80 3.40
CA ALA A 67 -15.72 -4.18 2.77
C ALA A 67 -16.01 -5.69 2.88
N LEU A 68 -15.01 -6.55 2.62
CA LEU A 68 -15.15 -8.01 2.78
C LEU A 68 -15.46 -8.42 4.23
N LEU A 69 -14.88 -7.71 5.20
CA LEU A 69 -15.17 -7.95 6.62
C LEU A 69 -16.56 -7.46 7.02
N ALA A 70 -17.03 -6.35 6.46
CA ALA A 70 -18.38 -5.83 6.69
C ALA A 70 -19.45 -6.81 6.18
N GLU A 71 -19.23 -7.46 5.03
CA GLU A 71 -20.11 -8.53 4.51
C GLU A 71 -20.16 -9.78 5.41
N ARG A 72 -19.34 -9.87 6.46
CA ARG A 72 -19.33 -10.98 7.44
C ARG A 72 -20.21 -10.72 8.65
N ARG A 73 -20.51 -9.46 8.97
CA ARG A 73 -21.40 -9.10 10.07
C ARG A 73 -22.86 -9.27 9.66
#